data_AF-A0A1E7IC19-F1
#
_entry.id   AF-A0A1E7IC19-F1
#
_cell.length_a   1.000
_cell.length_b   1.000
_cell.length_c   1.000
_cell.angle_alpha   90.00
_cell.angle_beta   90.00
_cell.angle_gamma   90.00
#
_symmetry.space_group_name_H-M   'P 1'
#
loop_
_entity.id
_entity.type
_entity.pdbx_description
1 polymer ?
#
loop_
_entity_poly.entity_id
_entity_poly.type
_entity_poly.pdbx_seq_one_letter_code
_entity_poly.pdbx_strand_id
1 'polypeptide(L)'
;MAVVLGMGCCNEEEVLSLRTDREDLFAGKIIRDIVEGLGTAGGHGMIAGGQIKPMQGNHAVQRELENTLSKRLIKVLGYEPTRGRRLLAV
;
A
#
# COMPACT_ATOMS: atom_id res chain seq x y z
N MET A 1 2.94 -16.63 4.48
CA MET A 1 2.48 -16.10 3.19
C MET A 1 1.76 -14.79 3.41
N ALA A 2 2.53 -13.71 3.52
CA ALA A 2 2.06 -12.41 3.94
C ALA A 2 2.58 -11.34 2.99
N VAL A 3 1.67 -10.60 2.37
CA VAL A 3 1.97 -9.30 1.78
C VAL A 3 1.61 -8.26 2.83
N VAL A 4 2.55 -7.38 3.15
CA VAL A 4 2.37 -6.30 4.13
C VAL A 4 2.65 -4.98 3.44
N LEU A 5 1.69 -4.06 3.51
CA LEU A 5 1.84 -2.67 3.10
C LEU A 5 1.81 -1.79 4.35
N GLY A 6 2.90 -1.07 4.59
CA GLY A 6 2.99 -0.03 5.61
C GLY A 6 2.89 1.36 4.98
N MET A 7 2.28 2.27 5.72
CA MET A 7 2.10 3.68 5.36
C MET A 7 2.56 4.57 6.51
N GLY A 8 3.10 5.74 6.19
CA GLY A 8 3.46 6.75 7.17
C GLY A 8 3.58 8.13 6.53
N CYS A 9 3.01 9.15 7.19
CA CYS A 9 3.09 10.53 6.73
C CYS A 9 4.21 11.27 7.47
N CYS A 10 5.09 11.94 6.73
CA CYS A 10 6.18 12.76 7.25
C CYS A 10 6.46 13.90 6.26
N ASN A 11 6.67 15.14 6.74
CA ASN A 11 7.02 16.28 5.88
C ASN A 11 6.10 16.45 4.65
N GLU A 12 4.78 16.34 4.81
CA GLU A 12 3.79 16.43 3.73
C GLU A 12 3.97 15.39 2.61
N GLU A 13 4.53 14.23 2.96
CA GLU A 13 4.72 13.08 2.08
C GLU A 13 4.15 11.84 2.74
N GLU A 14 3.36 11.06 1.99
CA GLU A 14 3.00 9.70 2.39
C GLU A 14 4.06 8.72 1.86
N VAL A 15 4.80 8.10 2.77
CA VAL A 15 5.81 7.08 2.48
C VAL A 15 5.20 5.69 2.62
N LEU A 16 5.46 4.85 1.62
CA LEU A 16 4.93 3.50 1.53
C LEU A 16 6.07 2.48 1.58
N SER A 17 5.85 1.35 2.27
CA SER A 17 6.75 0.19 2.24
C SER A 17 5.96 -1.09 2.04
N LEU A 18 6.31 -1.87 1.02
CA LEU A 18 5.70 -3.16 0.74
C LEU A 18 6.73 -4.27 0.91
N ARG A 19 6.36 -5.30 1.67
CA ARG A 19 7.15 -6.52 1.86
C ARG A 19 6.28 -7.74 1.61
N THR A 20 6.90 -8.78 1.07
CA THR A 20 6.27 -10.09 0.89
C THR A 20 7.26 -11.20 1.21
N ASP A 21 6.78 -12.36 1.61
CA ASP A 21 7.57 -13.60 1.73
C ASP A 21 7.37 -14.54 0.51
N ARG A 22 6.61 -14.08 -0.49
CA ARG A 22 6.34 -14.80 -1.74
C ARG A 22 7.34 -14.43 -2.84
N GLU A 23 8.09 -15.42 -3.30
CA GLU A 23 9.05 -15.27 -4.41
C GLU A 23 8.37 -15.11 -5.78
N ASP A 24 7.14 -15.61 -5.93
CA ASP A 24 6.36 -15.51 -7.16
C ASP A 24 5.68 -14.14 -7.35
N LEU A 25 5.73 -13.28 -6.34
CA LEU A 25 5.26 -11.90 -6.41
C LEU A 25 6.41 -10.92 -6.58
N PHE A 26 6.20 -9.91 -7.42
CA PHE A 26 7.15 -8.82 -7.60
C PHE A 26 6.66 -7.58 -6.86
N ALA A 27 7.18 -7.36 -5.65
CA ALA A 27 6.82 -6.22 -4.79
C ALA A 27 6.91 -4.88 -5.53
N GLY A 28 7.97 -4.70 -6.33
CA GLY A 28 8.17 -3.49 -7.12
C GLY A 28 7.08 -3.24 -8.15
N LYS A 29 6.57 -4.31 -8.80
CA LYS A 29 5.45 -4.20 -9.74
C LYS A 29 4.15 -3.89 -9.00
N ILE A 30 3.87 -4.62 -7.93
CA ILE A 30 2.66 -4.44 -7.12
C ILE A 30 2.56 -3.00 -6.61
N ILE A 31 3.64 -2.46 -6.00
CA ILE A 31 3.56 -1.11 -5.45
C ILE A 31 3.39 -0.04 -6.53
N ARG A 32 3.97 -0.24 -7.73
CA ARG A 32 3.76 0.67 -8.87
C ARG A 32 2.30 0.66 -9.34
N ASP A 33 1.72 -0.53 -9.46
CA ASP A 33 0.34 -0.70 -9.90
C ASP A 33 -0.64 -0.05 -8.89
N ILE A 34 -0.40 -0.15 -7.57
CA ILE A 34 -1.30 0.45 -6.58
C ILE A 34 -1.15 1.98 -6.46
N VAL A 35 0.03 2.56 -6.72
CA VAL A 35 0.22 4.03 -6.67
C VAL A 35 -0.01 4.72 -8.01
N GLU A 36 -0.39 3.99 -9.05
CA GLU A 36 -0.60 4.55 -10.39
C GLU A 36 -1.54 5.76 -10.36
N GLY A 37 -1.08 6.88 -10.93
CA GLY A 37 -1.80 8.16 -10.95
C GLY A 37 -1.86 8.91 -9.61
N LEU A 38 -1.25 8.38 -8.53
CA LEU A 38 -1.19 9.03 -7.21
C LEU A 38 0.25 9.41 -6.80
N GLY A 39 1.25 8.65 -7.23
CA GLY A 39 2.62 8.85 -6.80
C GLY A 39 3.65 8.06 -7.59
N THR A 40 4.83 7.87 -7.00
CA THR A 40 5.94 7.14 -7.61
C THR A 40 6.37 5.99 -6.70
N ALA A 41 6.78 4.86 -7.29
CA ALA A 41 7.23 3.71 -6.53
C ALA A 41 8.23 2.84 -7.31
N GLY A 42 8.99 2.04 -6.57
CA GLY A 42 10.03 1.17 -7.10
C GLY A 42 10.47 0.11 -6.10
N GLY A 43 11.26 -0.85 -6.56
CA GLY A 43 11.70 -1.98 -5.73
C GLY A 43 12.03 -3.21 -6.55
N HIS A 44 12.55 -4.24 -5.87
CA HIS A 44 13.01 -5.48 -6.49
C HIS A 44 12.63 -6.69 -5.63
N GLY A 45 12.35 -7.81 -6.30
CA GLY A 45 11.96 -9.06 -5.65
C GLY A 45 10.82 -8.85 -4.66
N MET A 46 11.12 -9.09 -3.38
CA MET A 46 10.16 -9.14 -2.28
C MET A 46 10.02 -7.82 -1.48
N ILE A 47 10.78 -6.77 -1.83
CA ILE A 47 10.79 -5.49 -1.11
C ILE A 47 10.61 -4.33 -2.08
N ALA A 48 9.71 -3.41 -1.73
CA ALA A 48 9.49 -2.19 -2.50
C ALA A 48 9.08 -1.00 -1.62
N GLY A 49 9.19 0.19 -2.18
CA GLY A 49 8.81 1.45 -1.54
C GLY A 49 8.18 2.42 -2.53
N GLY A 50 7.47 3.41 -2.00
CA GLY A 50 6.82 4.43 -2.80
C GLY A 50 6.55 5.70 -2.01
N GLN A 51 6.20 6.76 -2.73
CA GLN A 51 5.89 8.07 -2.18
C GLN A 51 4.70 8.69 -2.92
N ILE A 52 3.83 9.36 -2.17
CA ILE A 52 2.72 10.17 -2.71
C ILE A 52 2.90 11.61 -2.19
N LYS A 53 2.93 12.55 -3.14
CA LYS A 53 3.16 13.98 -2.89
C LYS A 53 2.27 14.85 -3.78
N PRO A 54 1.79 15.99 -3.28
CA PRO A 54 1.84 16.39 -1.87
C PRO A 54 0.81 15.60 -1.05
N MET A 55 1.14 15.26 0.20
CA MET A 55 0.19 14.72 1.17
C MET A 55 -0.22 15.84 2.12
N GLN A 56 -1.10 16.71 1.63
CA GLN A 56 -1.69 17.80 2.39
C GLN A 56 -3.01 17.32 2.99
N GLY A 57 -3.08 17.21 4.31
CA GLY A 57 -4.31 16.78 4.96
C GLY A 57 -4.12 16.36 6.40
N ASN A 58 -5.26 16.10 7.05
CA ASN A 58 -5.32 15.51 8.38
C ASN A 58 -5.44 13.98 8.30
N HIS A 59 -5.60 13.32 9.45
CA HIS A 59 -5.79 11.87 9.52
C HIS A 59 -6.95 11.31 8.67
N ALA A 60 -7.99 12.11 8.36
CA ALA A 60 -9.09 11.66 7.52
C ALA A 60 -8.64 11.45 6.07
N VAL A 61 -7.85 12.38 5.53
CA VAL A 61 -7.28 12.28 4.17
C VAL A 61 -6.34 11.07 4.06
N GLN A 62 -5.50 10.86 5.08
CA GLN A 62 -4.64 9.68 5.14
C GLN A 62 -5.44 8.38 5.15
N ARG A 63 -6.58 8.35 5.86
CA ARG A 63 -7.45 7.18 5.92
C ARG A 63 -8.18 6.91 4.60
N GLU A 64 -8.56 7.95 3.87
CA GLU A 64 -9.12 7.80 2.52
C GLU A 64 -8.07 7.22 1.55
N LEU A 65 -6.82 7.67 1.67
CA LEU A 65 -5.71 7.12 0.90
C LEU A 65 -5.44 5.65 1.27
N GLU A 66 -5.39 5.32 2.56
CA GLU A 66 -5.26 3.94 3.06
C GLU A 66 -6.33 3.03 2.45
N ASN A 67 -7.60 3.46 2.48
CA ASN A 67 -8.71 2.72 1.89
C ASN A 67 -8.54 2.53 0.37
N THR A 68 -8.06 3.56 -0.34
CA THR A 68 -7.82 3.51 -1.78
C THR A 68 -6.72 2.52 -2.13
N LEU A 69 -5.57 2.62 -1.45
CA LEU A 69 -4.43 1.74 -1.67
C LEU A 69 -4.75 0.29 -1.29
N SER A 70 -5.49 0.07 -0.20
CA SER A 70 -5.92 -1.27 0.23
C SER A 70 -6.81 -1.94 -0.82
N LYS A 71 -7.79 -1.22 -1.38
CA LYS A 71 -8.65 -1.74 -2.46
C LYS A 71 -7.85 -2.09 -3.72
N ARG A 72 -6.90 -1.22 -4.10
CA ARG A 72 -6.02 -1.47 -5.24
C ARG A 72 -5.11 -2.69 -5.01
N LEU A 73 -4.56 -2.83 -3.81
CA LEU A 73 -3.72 -3.98 -3.44
C LEU A 73 -4.50 -5.30 -3.55
N ILE A 74 -5.69 -5.37 -2.97
CA ILE A 74 -6.57 -6.54 -3.05
C ILE A 74 -6.84 -6.91 -4.52
N LYS A 75 -7.18 -5.92 -5.35
CA LYS A 75 -7.42 -6.10 -6.78
C LYS A 75 -6.18 -6.62 -7.53
N VAL A 76 -5.00 -6.02 -7.29
CA VAL A 76 -3.74 -6.44 -7.93
C VAL A 76 -3.35 -7.86 -7.54
N LEU A 77 -3.65 -8.28 -6.32
CA LEU A 77 -3.42 -9.65 -5.86
C LEU A 77 -4.46 -10.66 -6.39
N GLY A 78 -5.48 -10.20 -7.12
CA GLY A 78 -6.54 -11.06 -7.66
C GLY A 78 -7.49 -11.60 -6.59
N TYR A 79 -7.62 -10.91 -5.46
CA TYR A 79 -8.51 -11.30 -4.38
C TYR A 79 -9.86 -10.58 -4.49
N GLU A 80 -10.92 -11.28 -4.12
CA GLU A 80 -12.24 -10.67 -3.96
C GLU A 80 -12.27 -9.81 -2.68
N PRO A 81 -12.78 -8.57 -2.76
CA PRO A 81 -12.88 -7.70 -1.60
C PRO A 81 -13.86 -8.27 -0.58
N THR A 82 -13.36 -8.67 0.58
CA THR A 82 -14.17 -9.13 1.71
C THR A 82 -14.07 -8.17 2.88
N ARG A 83 -15.08 -8.18 3.76
CA ARG A 83 -15.06 -7.35 4.97
C ARG A 83 -13.98 -7.87 5.92
N GLY A 84 -12.97 -7.03 6.18
CA GLY A 84 -11.95 -7.32 7.17
C GLY A 84 -12.56 -7.53 8.57
N ARG A 85 -12.04 -8.51 9.32
CA ARG A 85 -12.35 -8.69 10.74
C ARG A 85 -11.26 -8.02 11.57
N ARG A 86 -11.62 -7.45 12.72
CA ARG A 86 -10.61 -6.98 13.67
C ARG A 86 -9.75 -8.15 14.12
N LEU A 87 -8.43 -7.99 14.05
CA LEU A 87 -7.51 -9.02 14.51
C LEU A 87 -7.56 -9.16 16.03
N LEU A 88 -7.76 -8.04 16.73
CA LEU A 88 -7.94 -7.97 18.17
C LEU A 88 -9.37 -7.55 18.49
N ALA A 89 -9.98 -8.17 19.50
CA ALA A 89 -11.35 -7.89 19.95
C ALA A 89 -11.42 -6.66 20.87
N VAL A 90 -10.63 -5.63 20.57
CA VAL A 90 -10.70 -4.32 21.24
C VAL A 90 -11.71 -3.42 20.54
#